data_AF-A0A166VV86-F1
#
_entry.id   AF-A0A166VV86-F1
#
_cell.length_a   1.000
_cell.length_b   1.000
_cell.length_c   1.000
_cell.angle_alpha   90.00
_cell.angle_beta   90.00
_cell.angle_gamma   90.00
#
_symmetry.space_group_name_H-M   'P 1'
#
loop_
_entity.id
_entity.type
_entity.pdbx_description
1 polymer ?
#
loop_
_entity_poly.entity_id
_entity_poly.type
_entity_poly.pdbx_seq_one_letter_code
_entity_poly.pdbx_strand_id
1 'polypeptide(L)'
;MDHESTLTTVRELGAFKAERTVREIEHRLRRDDSGDVIVQNDSLCISLMDPFSASMVRLPVRGLRCKHIECFDLYTWLQSRRGKVSRSRTEPTIADGWKCPICGEYAGPMSLRIDEYFVRVLRDLVDAGETQATSIKVISGGSWTVNQEPNVEEEEEEEDEEDEEDEEDEEDNDDSEAPRRRKRVKPSECH
;
A
#
# COMPACT_ATOMS: atom_id res chain seq x y z
N MET A 1 -17.10 0.47 20.06
CA MET A 1 -16.05 -0.50 20.44
C MET A 1 -14.73 0.21 20.24
N ASP A 2 -13.94 0.37 21.29
CA ASP A 2 -12.59 0.92 21.17
C ASP A 2 -11.63 -0.13 20.57
N HIS A 3 -10.39 0.27 20.30
CA HIS A 3 -9.41 -0.59 19.64
C HIS A 3 -8.95 -1.75 20.51
N GLU A 4 -8.85 -1.54 21.82
CA GLU A 4 -8.39 -2.56 22.75
C GLU A 4 -9.44 -3.67 22.84
N SER A 5 -10.71 -3.30 22.98
CA SER A 5 -11.84 -4.23 22.89
C SER A 5 -11.85 -5.00 21.57
N THR A 6 -11.58 -4.34 20.45
CA THR A 6 -11.51 -4.99 19.13
C THR A 6 -10.35 -5.96 19.03
N LEU A 7 -9.17 -5.58 19.53
CA LEU A 7 -7.96 -6.41 19.54
C LEU A 7 -8.20 -7.69 20.34
N THR A 8 -8.78 -7.57 21.54
CA THR A 8 -9.14 -8.72 22.39
C THR A 8 -10.14 -9.62 21.68
N THR A 9 -11.19 -9.03 21.08
CA THR A 9 -12.19 -9.78 20.30
C THR A 9 -11.54 -10.60 19.19
N VAL A 10 -10.64 -10.00 18.38
CA VAL A 10 -9.97 -10.72 17.27
C VAL A 10 -9.08 -11.85 17.77
N ARG A 11 -8.40 -11.67 18.91
CA ARG A 11 -7.58 -12.73 19.53
C ARG A 11 -8.43 -13.89 20.03
N GLU A 12 -9.63 -13.63 20.52
CA GLU A 12 -10.55 -14.64 21.07
C GLU A 12 -11.36 -15.40 20.00
N LEU A 13 -11.66 -14.77 18.87
CA LEU A 13 -12.45 -15.36 17.77
C LEU A 13 -11.76 -16.52 17.02
N GLY A 14 -10.53 -16.86 17.41
CA GLY A 14 -9.71 -17.92 16.83
C GLY A 14 -8.88 -17.45 15.63
N ALA A 15 -7.83 -18.20 15.32
CA ALA A 15 -6.97 -17.96 14.17
C ALA A 15 -7.38 -18.82 12.96
N PHE A 16 -7.04 -18.38 11.76
CA PHE A 16 -6.89 -19.31 10.65
C PHE A 16 -5.74 -20.25 10.94
N LYS A 17 -6.07 -21.53 11.05
CA LYS A 17 -5.09 -22.59 11.18
C LYS A 17 -4.20 -22.62 9.95
N ALA A 18 -2.90 -22.87 10.16
CA ALA A 18 -1.93 -22.84 9.07
C ALA A 18 -2.31 -23.79 7.92
N GLU A 19 -2.92 -24.93 8.23
CA GLU A 19 -3.37 -25.91 7.25
C GLU A 19 -4.45 -25.36 6.31
N ARG A 20 -5.27 -24.40 6.77
CA ARG A 20 -6.24 -23.70 5.91
C ARG A 20 -5.50 -22.88 4.86
N THR A 21 -4.51 -22.11 5.28
CA THR A 21 -3.73 -21.24 4.40
C THR A 21 -2.91 -22.05 3.40
N VAL A 22 -2.28 -23.15 3.84
CA VAL A 22 -1.56 -24.08 2.95
C VAL A 22 -2.49 -24.68 1.89
N ARG A 23 -3.69 -25.14 2.25
CA ARG A 23 -4.68 -25.61 1.25
C ARG A 23 -5.09 -24.53 0.26
N GLU A 24 -5.18 -23.28 0.72
CA GLU A 24 -5.48 -22.13 -0.14
C GLU A 24 -4.35 -21.84 -1.14
N ILE A 25 -3.09 -22.00 -0.72
CA ILE A 25 -1.90 -21.90 -1.59
C ILE A 25 -1.95 -23.00 -2.65
N GLU A 26 -2.09 -24.26 -2.22
CA GLU A 26 -2.14 -25.41 -3.13
C GLU A 26 -3.27 -25.27 -4.17
N HIS A 27 -4.43 -24.76 -3.75
CA HIS A 27 -5.55 -24.52 -4.65
C HIS A 27 -5.26 -23.45 -5.70
N ARG A 28 -4.54 -22.37 -5.32
CA ARG A 28 -4.12 -21.32 -6.25
C ARG A 28 -3.05 -21.79 -7.23
N LEU A 29 -2.08 -22.58 -6.77
CA LEU A 29 -1.03 -23.14 -7.64
C LEU A 29 -1.59 -24.12 -8.69
N ARG A 30 -2.77 -24.70 -8.45
CA ARG A 30 -3.45 -25.60 -9.39
C ARG A 30 -4.36 -24.89 -10.40
N ARG A 31 -4.73 -23.63 -10.16
CA ARG A 31 -5.66 -22.88 -11.01
C ARG A 31 -4.91 -21.82 -11.80
N ASP A 32 -4.80 -22.02 -13.11
CA ASP A 32 -4.87 -20.90 -14.04
C ASP A 32 -6.34 -20.70 -14.41
N ASP A 33 -6.85 -19.46 -14.33
CA ASP A 33 -8.26 -19.12 -14.59
C ASP A 33 -8.53 -19.00 -16.10
N SER A 34 -7.61 -19.48 -16.94
CA SER A 34 -7.74 -19.58 -18.38
C SER A 34 -7.93 -21.05 -18.77
N GLY A 35 -9.04 -21.36 -19.42
CA GLY A 35 -9.45 -22.73 -19.77
C GLY A 35 -8.59 -23.43 -20.82
N ASP A 36 -7.36 -22.98 -21.07
CA ASP A 36 -6.42 -23.54 -22.05
C ASP A 36 -5.02 -23.63 -21.44
N VAL A 37 -4.47 -24.85 -21.38
CA VAL A 37 -3.13 -25.19 -20.88
C VAL A 37 -2.93 -24.94 -19.38
N ILE A 38 -2.90 -26.02 -18.58
CA ILE A 38 -2.47 -25.95 -17.18
C ILE A 38 -0.98 -25.63 -17.15
N VAL A 39 -0.61 -24.34 -17.06
CA VAL A 39 0.72 -23.94 -16.62
C VAL A 39 0.74 -24.10 -15.12
N GLN A 40 1.38 -25.16 -14.65
CA GLN A 40 1.57 -25.41 -13.22
C GLN A 40 2.55 -24.35 -12.70
N ASN A 41 2.04 -23.29 -12.07
CA ASN A 41 2.92 -22.37 -11.35
C ASN A 41 3.53 -23.15 -10.19
N ASP A 42 4.85 -23.35 -10.22
CA ASP A 42 5.57 -24.10 -9.18
C ASP A 42 5.59 -23.35 -7.84
N SER A 43 5.32 -22.04 -7.86
CA SER A 43 5.32 -21.20 -6.67
C SER A 43 4.39 -19.98 -6.80
N LEU A 44 4.02 -19.43 -5.64
CA LEU A 44 3.22 -18.23 -5.47
C LEU A 44 4.07 -17.20 -4.72
N CYS A 45 4.26 -16.01 -5.31
CA CYS A 45 4.85 -14.89 -4.60
C CYS A 45 3.79 -14.18 -3.75
N ILE A 46 4.07 -13.98 -2.47
CA ILE A 46 3.15 -13.36 -1.51
C ILE A 46 3.86 -12.21 -0.81
N SER A 47 3.28 -11.01 -0.86
CA SER A 47 3.77 -9.85 -0.12
C SER A 47 3.56 -10.01 1.39
N LEU A 48 4.55 -9.57 2.16
CA LEU A 48 4.51 -9.48 3.63
C LEU A 48 4.28 -8.05 4.12
N MET A 49 4.06 -7.11 3.21
CA MET A 49 3.97 -5.68 3.50
C MET A 49 2.53 -5.25 3.80
N ASP A 50 2.37 -4.45 4.85
CA ASP A 50 1.09 -3.85 5.20
C ASP A 50 0.74 -2.71 4.20
N PRO A 51 -0.47 -2.69 3.63
CA PRO A 51 -0.87 -1.69 2.64
C PRO A 51 -0.99 -0.26 3.17
N PHE A 52 -0.96 -0.04 4.50
CA PHE A 52 -1.05 1.29 5.09
C PHE A 52 0.29 1.81 5.59
N SER A 53 1.09 0.98 6.26
CA SER A 53 2.39 1.40 6.80
C SER A 53 3.55 1.16 5.86
N ALA A 54 3.35 0.46 4.72
CA ALA A 54 4.42 0.04 3.81
C ALA A 54 5.58 -0.62 4.57
N SER A 55 5.25 -1.37 5.62
CA SER A 55 6.21 -2.06 6.50
C SER A 55 5.78 -3.51 6.64
N MET A 56 6.70 -4.39 7.01
CA MET A 56 6.39 -5.79 7.28
C MET A 56 5.27 -5.90 8.33
N VAL A 57 4.26 -6.71 8.02
CA VAL A 57 3.14 -7.00 8.91
C VAL A 57 3.64 -7.63 10.21
N ARG A 58 3.14 -7.17 11.36
CA ARG A 58 3.54 -7.72 12.68
C ARG A 58 2.48 -8.65 13.26
N LEU A 59 1.21 -8.27 13.12
CA LEU A 59 0.07 -9.09 13.53
C LEU A 59 -0.80 -9.40 12.31
N PRO A 60 -0.51 -10.48 11.57
CA PRO A 60 -1.13 -10.75 10.28
C PRO A 60 -2.59 -11.14 10.45
N VAL A 61 -3.46 -10.32 9.87
CA VAL A 61 -4.89 -10.57 9.82
C VAL A 61 -5.44 -10.46 8.40
N ARG A 62 -6.52 -11.20 8.14
CA ARG A 62 -7.42 -10.97 7.01
C ARG A 62 -8.84 -11.38 7.39
N GLY A 63 -9.82 -10.94 6.61
CA GLY A 63 -11.24 -11.25 6.86
C GLY A 63 -11.63 -12.67 6.45
N LEU A 64 -12.70 -13.21 7.06
CA LEU A 64 -13.29 -14.52 6.74
C LEU A 64 -13.59 -14.71 5.24
N ARG A 65 -13.96 -13.62 4.58
CA ARG A 65 -14.40 -13.61 3.17
C ARG A 65 -13.38 -12.98 2.22
N CYS A 66 -12.17 -12.69 2.69
CA CYS A 66 -11.11 -12.18 1.81
C CYS A 66 -10.83 -13.17 0.67
N LYS A 67 -10.68 -12.64 -0.55
CA LYS A 67 -10.39 -13.41 -1.77
C LYS A 67 -8.88 -13.56 -2.03
N HIS A 68 -8.08 -12.74 -1.36
CA HIS A 68 -6.63 -12.77 -1.38
C HIS A 68 -6.09 -13.58 -0.20
N ILE A 69 -4.80 -13.93 -0.26
CA ILE A 69 -4.12 -14.69 0.79
C ILE A 69 -3.28 -13.81 1.70
N GLU A 70 -2.82 -12.68 1.17
CA GLU A 70 -2.02 -11.65 1.82
C GLU A 70 -2.70 -11.18 3.10
N CYS A 71 -1.90 -10.86 4.12
CA CYS A 71 -2.39 -10.30 5.37
C CYS A 71 -2.07 -8.81 5.44
N PHE A 72 -2.80 -8.09 6.28
CA PHE A 72 -2.48 -6.72 6.68
C PHE A 72 -2.31 -6.68 8.21
N ASP A 73 -1.69 -5.63 8.72
CA ASP A 73 -1.39 -5.49 10.14
C ASP A 73 -2.62 -5.04 10.94
N LEU A 74 -2.98 -5.80 11.97
CA LEU A 74 -4.16 -5.51 12.79
C LEU A 74 -4.07 -4.14 13.49
N TYR A 75 -2.90 -3.75 13.98
CA TYR A 75 -2.77 -2.49 14.72
C TYR A 75 -2.90 -1.30 13.76
N THR A 76 -2.16 -1.33 12.65
CA THR A 76 -2.24 -0.30 11.62
C THR A 76 -3.64 -0.20 11.04
N TRP A 77 -4.28 -1.35 10.79
CA TRP A 77 -5.67 -1.43 10.35
C TRP A 77 -6.63 -0.71 11.29
N LEU A 78 -6.59 -1.00 12.59
CA LEU A 78 -7.47 -0.33 13.56
C LEU A 78 -7.17 1.16 13.63
N GLN A 79 -5.89 1.56 13.67
CA GLN A 79 -5.47 2.98 13.68
C GLN A 79 -6.04 3.77 12.50
N SER A 80 -6.00 3.21 11.30
CA SER A 80 -6.56 3.85 10.10
C SER A 80 -8.07 4.15 10.19
N ARG A 81 -8.79 3.52 11.13
CA ARG A 81 -10.24 3.71 11.32
C ARG A 81 -10.60 4.81 12.32
N ARG A 82 -9.65 5.27 13.14
CA ARG A 82 -9.86 6.38 14.11
C ARG A 82 -10.26 7.70 13.45
N GLY A 83 -9.76 7.96 12.24
CA GLY A 83 -10.07 9.18 11.48
C GLY A 83 -11.48 9.23 10.90
N LYS A 84 -12.24 8.12 10.95
CA LYS A 84 -13.58 7.98 10.37
C LYS A 84 -14.67 8.03 11.45
N VAL A 85 -14.61 9.04 12.31
CA VAL A 85 -15.72 9.34 13.23
C VAL A 85 -16.88 9.95 12.45
N SER A 86 -18.03 9.26 12.43
CA SER A 86 -19.29 9.80 11.92
C SER A 86 -19.58 11.12 12.63
N ARG A 87 -19.78 12.20 11.87
CA ARG A 87 -20.14 13.53 12.41
C ARG A 87 -21.58 13.59 12.94
N SER A 88 -22.33 12.48 12.92
CA SER A 88 -23.74 12.42 13.31
C SER A 88 -24.03 11.19 14.16
N ARG A 89 -24.72 11.39 15.29
CA ARG A 89 -25.18 10.32 16.19
C ARG A 89 -26.33 9.48 15.62
N THR A 90 -26.83 9.83 14.44
CA THR A 90 -27.98 9.19 13.79
C THR A 90 -27.63 8.63 12.40
N GLU A 91 -26.39 8.82 11.95
CA GLU A 91 -25.91 8.30 10.67
C GLU A 91 -25.17 6.98 10.92
N PRO A 92 -25.56 5.86 10.28
CA PRO A 92 -24.85 4.60 10.44
C PRO A 92 -23.39 4.84 10.11
N THR A 93 -22.50 4.58 11.08
CA THR A 93 -21.04 4.59 10.89
C THR A 93 -20.69 3.87 9.59
N ILE A 94 -20.46 4.66 8.54
CA ILE A 94 -19.90 4.37 7.23
C ILE A 94 -19.88 2.86 6.92
N ALA A 95 -20.84 2.37 6.13
CA ALA A 95 -20.87 0.98 5.67
C ALA A 95 -19.54 0.55 4.99
N ASP A 96 -18.76 1.50 4.49
CA ASP A 96 -17.43 1.32 3.87
C ASP A 96 -16.25 1.33 4.87
N GLY A 97 -16.48 1.61 6.15
CA GLY A 97 -15.43 1.76 7.17
C GLY A 97 -14.66 0.47 7.43
N TRP A 98 -15.28 -0.68 7.15
CA TRP A 98 -14.72 -2.00 7.42
C TRP A 98 -14.40 -2.80 6.16
N LYS A 99 -14.27 -2.15 5.00
CA LYS A 99 -13.85 -2.82 3.76
C LYS A 99 -12.36 -3.12 3.76
N CYS A 100 -12.01 -4.39 3.57
CA CYS A 100 -10.65 -4.88 3.42
C CYS A 100 -9.86 -4.00 2.45
N PRO A 101 -8.63 -3.58 2.79
CA PRO A 101 -7.82 -2.70 1.94
C PRO A 101 -7.38 -3.36 0.63
N ILE A 102 -7.33 -4.69 0.60
CA ILE A 102 -6.81 -5.44 -0.55
C ILE A 102 -7.95 -5.83 -1.51
N CYS A 103 -9.09 -6.32 -1.01
CA CYS A 103 -10.17 -6.83 -1.87
C CYS A 103 -11.56 -6.22 -1.65
N GLY A 104 -11.70 -5.26 -0.73
CA GLY A 104 -12.97 -4.59 -0.46
C GLY A 104 -14.02 -5.43 0.29
N GLU A 105 -13.78 -6.71 0.56
CA GLU A 105 -14.67 -7.57 1.36
C GLU A 105 -14.73 -7.13 2.83
N TYR A 106 -15.77 -7.56 3.57
CA TYR A 106 -15.95 -7.13 4.96
C TYR A 106 -14.85 -7.67 5.91
N ALA A 107 -14.12 -6.74 6.53
CA ALA A 107 -13.01 -6.93 7.45
C ALA A 107 -13.25 -6.21 8.80
N GLY A 108 -14.48 -6.32 9.32
CA GLY A 108 -14.82 -5.82 10.65
C GLY A 108 -14.38 -6.75 11.80
N PRO A 109 -14.52 -6.32 13.06
CA PRO A 109 -14.05 -7.05 14.25
C PRO A 109 -14.43 -8.54 14.27
N MET A 110 -15.68 -8.86 13.93
CA MET A 110 -16.18 -10.24 13.95
C MET A 110 -15.70 -11.11 12.77
N SER A 111 -15.22 -10.47 11.70
CA SER A 111 -14.73 -11.13 10.47
C SER A 111 -13.22 -11.31 10.45
N LEU A 112 -12.46 -10.45 11.16
CA LEU A 112 -11.00 -10.53 11.20
C LEU A 112 -10.54 -11.80 11.91
N ARG A 113 -9.53 -12.44 11.34
CA ARG A 113 -8.86 -13.61 11.92
C ARG A 113 -7.36 -13.44 11.76
N ILE A 114 -6.61 -13.82 12.78
CA ILE A 114 -5.14 -13.92 12.72
C ILE A 114 -4.79 -15.12 11.86
N ASP A 115 -3.82 -14.99 10.94
CA ASP A 115 -3.40 -16.11 10.08
C ASP A 115 -2.16 -16.80 10.66
N GLU A 116 -2.33 -18.02 11.18
CA GLU A 116 -1.28 -18.76 11.90
C GLU A 116 -0.10 -19.12 10.99
N TYR A 117 -0.35 -19.34 9.70
CA TYR A 117 0.72 -19.60 8.73
C TYR A 117 1.66 -18.39 8.66
N PHE A 118 1.12 -17.19 8.44
CA PHE A 118 1.93 -15.98 8.36
C PHE A 118 2.55 -15.58 9.70
N VAL A 119 1.89 -15.87 10.84
CA VAL A 119 2.54 -15.71 12.15
C VAL A 119 3.83 -16.52 12.24
N ARG A 120 3.82 -17.78 11.76
CA ARG A 120 5.02 -18.64 11.75
C ARG A 120 6.07 -18.11 10.78
N VAL A 121 5.69 -17.80 9.55
CA VAL A 121 6.60 -17.20 8.53
C VAL A 121 7.31 -15.97 9.10
N LEU A 122 6.56 -15.00 9.64
CA LEU A 122 7.11 -13.74 10.14
C LEU A 122 8.07 -13.97 11.32
N ARG A 123 7.74 -14.89 12.22
CA ARG A 123 8.63 -15.28 13.32
C ARG A 123 9.91 -15.90 12.80
N ASP A 124 9.80 -16.85 11.87
CA ASP A 124 10.94 -17.57 11.32
C ASP A 124 11.88 -16.61 10.54
N LEU A 125 11.35 -15.58 9.88
CA LEU A 125 12.14 -14.49 9.26
C LEU A 125 12.89 -13.65 10.30
N VAL A 126 12.23 -13.27 11.38
CA VAL A 126 12.86 -12.51 12.48
C VAL A 126 13.97 -13.33 13.13
N ASP A 127 13.73 -14.60 13.40
CA ASP A 127 14.71 -15.52 13.99
C ASP A 127 15.92 -15.74 13.05
N ALA A 128 15.71 -15.67 11.73
CA ALA A 128 16.76 -15.75 10.72
C ALA A 128 17.48 -14.41 10.44
N GLY A 129 17.01 -13.29 11.00
CA GLY A 129 17.55 -11.96 10.72
C GLY A 129 17.10 -11.32 9.40
N GLU A 130 16.17 -11.94 8.68
CA GLU A 130 15.65 -11.53 7.37
C GLU A 130 14.59 -10.41 7.47
N THR A 131 14.87 -9.39 8.28
CA THR A 131 13.94 -8.29 8.60
C THR A 131 13.61 -7.36 7.44
N GLN A 132 14.41 -7.41 6.36
CA GLN A 132 14.21 -6.61 5.14
C GLN A 132 13.37 -7.34 4.08
N ALA A 133 12.97 -8.59 4.32
CA ALA A 133 12.17 -9.35 3.36
C ALA A 133 10.80 -8.71 3.14
N THR A 134 10.48 -8.33 1.89
CA THR A 134 9.19 -7.72 1.52
C THR A 134 8.18 -8.75 1.00
N SER A 135 8.67 -9.87 0.48
CA SER A 135 7.84 -10.94 -0.06
C SER A 135 8.49 -12.31 0.08
N ILE A 136 7.69 -13.36 0.00
CA ILE A 136 8.12 -14.76 0.00
C ILE A 136 7.62 -15.48 -1.23
N LYS A 137 8.39 -16.47 -1.67
CA LYS A 137 8.01 -17.42 -2.71
C LYS A 137 7.58 -18.72 -2.04
N VAL A 138 6.34 -19.13 -2.23
CA VAL A 138 5.73 -20.28 -1.54
C VAL A 138 5.40 -21.38 -2.54
N ILE A 139 5.81 -22.61 -2.25
CA ILE A 139 5.54 -23.78 -3.08
C ILE A 139 4.36 -24.61 -2.53
N SER A 140 3.93 -25.61 -3.30
CA SER A 140 2.94 -26.60 -2.84
C SER A 140 3.38 -27.24 -1.52
N GLY A 141 2.45 -27.42 -0.58
CA GLY A 141 2.75 -27.87 0.79
C GLY A 141 3.15 -26.76 1.76
N GLY A 142 3.28 -25.51 1.30
CA GLY A 142 3.44 -24.33 2.15
C GLY A 142 4.88 -24.00 2.58
N SER A 143 5.87 -24.73 2.07
CA SER A 143 7.27 -24.35 2.22
C SER A 143 7.54 -23.05 1.44
N TRP A 144 8.41 -22.21 1.97
CA TRP A 144 8.65 -20.87 1.43
C TRP A 144 10.12 -20.50 1.49
N THR A 145 10.52 -19.58 0.62
CA THR A 145 11.83 -18.90 0.64
C THR A 145 11.62 -17.40 0.56
N VAL A 146 12.57 -16.59 1.05
CA VAL A 146 12.58 -15.15 0.80
C VAL A 146 12.62 -14.92 -0.72
N ASN A 147 11.78 -14.01 -1.20
CA ASN A 147 11.84 -13.57 -2.59
C ASN A 147 12.77 -12.36 -2.64
N GLN A 148 14.00 -12.58 -3.11
CA GLN A 148 14.95 -11.49 -3.35
C GLN A 148 14.63 -10.86 -4.70
N GLU A 149 13.97 -9.71 -4.69
CA GLU A 149 13.97 -8.84 -5.86
C GLU A 149 15.31 -8.06 -5.90
N PRO A 150 15.93 -7.88 -7.07
CA PRO A 150 17.18 -7.15 -7.16
C PRO A 150 16.95 -5.71 -6.66
N ASN A 151 17.73 -5.30 -5.67
CA ASN A 151 17.79 -3.93 -5.17
C ASN A 151 18.22 -3.04 -6.33
N VAL A 152 17.27 -2.33 -6.96
CA VAL A 152 17.62 -1.21 -7.83
C VAL A 152 17.92 -0.08 -6.87
N GLU A 153 19.20 0.07 -6.53
CA GLU A 153 19.68 1.26 -5.83
C GLU A 153 19.31 2.44 -6.72
N GLU A 154 18.47 3.35 -6.20
CA GLU A 154 18.18 4.62 -6.83
C GLU A 154 19.50 5.40 -6.84
N GLU A 155 20.24 5.33 -7.96
CA GLU A 155 21.37 6.22 -8.21
C GLU A 155 20.79 7.64 -8.28
N GLU A 156 21.07 8.45 -7.26
CA GLU A 156 20.81 9.88 -7.27
C GLU A 156 21.59 10.48 -8.44
N GLU A 157 20.92 10.82 -9.55
CA GLU A 157 21.50 11.58 -10.64
C GLU A 157 21.79 13.00 -10.13
N GLU A 158 23.07 13.28 -9.85
CA GLU A 158 23.58 14.64 -9.63
C GLU A 158 23.41 15.42 -10.94
N GLU A 159 22.55 16.45 -10.94
CA GLU A 159 22.40 17.40 -12.05
C GLU A 159 23.65 18.31 -12.10
N ASP A 160 24.56 18.05 -13.05
CA ASP A 160 25.65 18.96 -13.40
C ASP A 160 25.07 20.20 -14.12
N GLU A 161 25.14 21.36 -13.46
CA GLU A 161 24.88 22.69 -14.06
C GLU A 161 26.01 23.03 -15.03
N GLU A 162 25.77 22.97 -16.35
CA GLU A 162 26.67 23.52 -17.37
C GLU A 162 26.43 25.03 -17.54
N ASP A 163 27.41 25.82 -17.12
CA ASP A 163 27.61 27.23 -17.47
C ASP A 163 27.84 27.40 -18.98
N GLU A 164 27.01 28.19 -19.66
CA GLU A 164 27.34 28.78 -20.96
C GLU A 164 27.48 30.31 -20.82
N GLU A 165 28.73 30.78 -20.79
CA GLU A 165 29.13 32.16 -21.08
C GLU A 165 29.42 32.34 -22.59
N ASP A 166 29.31 33.60 -23.02
CA ASP A 166 29.80 34.22 -24.27
C ASP A 166 28.93 34.04 -25.53
N GLU A 167 28.67 35.05 -26.38
CA GLU A 167 29.40 36.28 -26.65
C GLU A 167 28.49 37.32 -27.35
N GLU A 168 28.92 38.58 -27.28
CA GLU A 168 28.29 39.82 -27.76
C GLU A 168 28.24 39.92 -29.29
N ASP A 169 27.28 40.68 -29.82
CA ASP A 169 27.51 41.53 -31.00
C ASP A 169 26.60 42.77 -30.93
N GLU A 170 27.24 43.93 -30.74
CA GLU A 170 26.67 45.27 -30.92
C GLU A 170 26.53 45.59 -32.41
N GLU A 171 25.52 46.40 -32.79
CA GLU A 171 25.75 47.66 -33.52
C GLU A 171 24.44 48.48 -33.71
N ASP A 172 24.46 49.63 -33.04
CA ASP A 172 23.90 50.96 -33.29
C ASP A 172 22.94 51.26 -34.47
N ASN A 173 21.89 52.04 -34.15
CA ASN A 173 21.63 53.45 -34.59
C ASN A 173 20.23 53.87 -34.11
N ASP A 174 20.05 54.81 -33.18
CA ASP A 174 20.21 56.28 -33.23
C ASP A 174 18.84 57.00 -33.35
N ASP A 175 18.63 57.95 -32.43
CA ASP A 175 17.66 59.07 -32.41
C ASP A 175 16.15 58.77 -32.22
N SER A 176 15.36 59.45 -31.38
CA SER A 176 15.53 60.70 -30.62
C SER A 176 14.39 60.87 -29.59
N GLU A 177 14.70 61.64 -28.54
CA GLU A 177 13.81 62.47 -27.68
C GLU A 177 12.72 61.85 -26.77
N ALA A 178 13.01 61.93 -25.46
CA ALA A 178 12.01 62.03 -24.38
C ALA A 178 11.47 63.49 -24.28
N PRO A 179 10.62 63.88 -23.31
CA PRO A 179 9.74 63.13 -22.40
C PRO A 179 8.30 63.72 -22.36
N ARG A 180 7.34 63.08 -21.67
CA ARG A 180 6.40 63.75 -20.72
C ARG A 180 5.40 62.79 -20.05
N ARG A 181 5.42 62.84 -18.72
CA ARG A 181 4.33 62.39 -17.81
C ARG A 181 2.98 63.02 -18.20
N ARG A 182 1.88 62.28 -18.08
CA ARG A 182 0.61 62.78 -17.50
C ARG A 182 -0.35 61.66 -17.07
N LYS A 183 -1.14 62.00 -16.05
CA LYS A 183 -1.97 61.15 -15.19
C LYS A 183 -3.32 60.78 -15.85
N ARG A 184 -3.82 59.57 -15.52
CA ARG A 184 -5.18 59.20 -15.05
C ARG A 184 -6.39 59.94 -15.65
N VAL A 185 -7.35 59.21 -16.22
CA VAL A 185 -8.83 59.35 -16.04
C VAL A 185 -9.56 58.12 -16.61
N LYS A 186 -10.51 57.55 -15.85
CA LYS A 186 -11.58 56.62 -16.30
C LYS A 186 -12.75 57.42 -16.88
N PRO A 187 -13.50 56.91 -17.87
CA PRO A 187 -14.95 56.67 -17.67
C PRO A 187 -15.42 55.35 -18.36
N SER A 188 -16.15 54.45 -17.68
CA SER A 188 -17.62 54.39 -17.52
C SER A 188 -18.41 53.93 -18.77
N GLU A 189 -18.87 52.68 -18.66
CA GLU A 189 -20.20 52.12 -19.03
C GLU A 189 -20.79 52.28 -20.44
N CYS A 190 -21.22 51.13 -20.98
CA CYS A 190 -22.39 50.83 -21.83
C CYS A 190 -22.37 49.29 -22.01
N HIS A 191 -23.42 48.48 -21.85
CA HIS A 191 -24.86 48.59 -21.63
C HIS A 191 -25.32 47.32 -20.88
#